data_AF-A0A0E9X8I7-F1
#
_entry.id   AF-A0A0E9X8I7-F1
#
_cell.length_a   1.000
_cell.length_b   1.000
_cell.length_c   1.000
_cell.angle_alpha   90.00
_cell.angle_beta   90.00
_cell.angle_gamma   90.00
#
_symmetry.space_group_name_H-M   'P 1'
#
loop_
_entity.id
_entity.type
_entity.pdbx_description
1 polymer ?
#
loop_
_entity_poly.entity_id
_entity_poly.type
_entity_poly.pdbx_seq_one_letter_code
_entity_poly.pdbx_strand_id
1 'polypeptide(L)'
;MQQSPFPLAPSNQGFTGMDASAQTGSHEMTIPNDLIGCIIGRQGAKINEIRQMSGAQIKIANPVEGSSDRQVTITGSPASISLAEYLINARLSSEATGLATN
;
A
#
# COMPACT_ATOMS: atom_id res chain seq x y z
N MET A 1 -3.28 -40.30 -41.16
CA MET A 1 -4.39 -39.67 -40.40
C MET A 1 -4.21 -40.04 -38.94
N GLN A 2 -4.40 -39.06 -38.05
CA GLN A 2 -4.47 -39.16 -36.58
C GLN A 2 -3.13 -39.43 -35.85
N GLN A 3 -2.73 -38.70 -34.81
CA GLN A 3 -3.16 -37.46 -34.17
C GLN A 3 -2.09 -37.16 -33.09
N SER A 4 -1.58 -35.93 -33.02
CA SER A 4 -0.63 -35.50 -31.99
C SER A 4 -1.34 -35.34 -30.64
N PRO A 5 -0.81 -35.83 -29.51
CA PRO A 5 -1.27 -35.41 -28.20
C PRO A 5 -0.45 -34.20 -27.73
N PHE A 6 -1.08 -33.03 -27.70
CA PHE A 6 -0.57 -31.84 -26.99
C PHE A 6 -0.65 -32.06 -25.47
N PRO A 7 0.35 -31.63 -24.67
CA PRO A 7 0.22 -31.60 -23.22
C PRO A 7 -0.64 -30.41 -22.78
N LEU A 8 -1.74 -30.68 -22.06
CA LEU A 8 -2.50 -29.66 -21.33
C LEU A 8 -1.63 -29.12 -20.19
N ALA A 9 -1.23 -27.86 -20.27
CA ALA A 9 -0.76 -27.12 -19.10
C ALA A 9 -1.97 -26.78 -18.20
N PRO A 10 -1.94 -27.06 -16.89
CA PRO A 10 -2.94 -26.51 -15.99
C PRO A 10 -2.74 -24.99 -15.93
N SER A 11 -3.77 -24.28 -16.39
CA SER A 11 -3.90 -22.84 -16.28
C SER A 11 -3.94 -22.48 -14.80
N ASN A 12 -2.86 -21.90 -14.28
CA ASN A 12 -2.77 -21.42 -12.90
C ASN A 12 -3.55 -20.10 -12.69
N GLN A 13 -4.73 -19.98 -13.29
CA GLN A 13 -5.67 -18.90 -12.97
C GLN A 13 -6.44 -19.27 -11.71
N GLY A 14 -5.73 -19.19 -10.59
CA GLY A 14 -6.33 -19.03 -9.28
C GLY A 14 -6.94 -17.64 -9.20
N PHE A 15 -8.24 -17.58 -9.51
CA PHE A 15 -9.18 -16.61 -8.97
C PHE A 15 -8.91 -16.46 -7.46
N THR A 16 -8.50 -15.27 -7.03
CA THR A 16 -8.34 -14.97 -5.61
C THR A 16 -9.72 -14.90 -4.99
N GLY A 17 -10.05 -15.98 -4.28
CA GLY A 17 -11.35 -16.20 -3.64
C GLY A 17 -11.73 -15.11 -2.63
N MET A 18 -13.02 -14.86 -2.58
CA MET A 18 -13.70 -14.25 -1.44
C MET A 18 -13.56 -15.17 -0.21
N ASP A 19 -12.48 -15.02 0.54
CA ASP A 19 -12.32 -15.56 1.89
C ASP A 19 -12.34 -14.38 2.86
N ALA A 20 -13.48 -14.24 3.55
CA ALA A 20 -13.77 -13.19 4.51
C ALA A 20 -13.38 -13.60 5.95
N SER A 21 -12.43 -14.51 6.14
CA SER A 21 -12.03 -14.95 7.48
C SER A 21 -10.51 -15.01 7.64
N ALA A 22 -9.95 -13.89 8.12
CA ALA A 22 -8.60 -13.78 8.66
C ALA A 22 -7.41 -13.86 7.68
N GLN A 23 -7.59 -13.48 6.41
CA GLN A 23 -6.44 -13.14 5.56
C GLN A 23 -5.89 -11.76 5.95
N THR A 24 -4.82 -11.75 6.74
CA THR A 24 -4.00 -10.55 6.90
C THR A 24 -3.33 -10.27 5.56
N GLY A 25 -3.66 -9.14 4.94
CA GLY A 25 -3.00 -8.68 3.72
C GLY A 25 -1.71 -7.91 4.03
N SER A 26 -0.94 -7.65 2.99
CA SER A 26 0.12 -6.65 3.00
C SER A 26 0.02 -5.82 1.72
N HIS A 27 0.06 -4.50 1.88
CA HIS A 27 0.10 -3.55 0.78
C HIS A 27 1.40 -2.77 0.85
N GLU A 28 2.01 -2.53 -0.30
CA GLU A 28 3.25 -1.79 -0.39
C GLU A 28 3.07 -0.63 -1.36
N MET A 29 3.47 0.56 -0.91
CA MET A 29 3.39 1.78 -1.69
C MET A 29 4.68 2.58 -1.55
N THR A 30 5.06 3.29 -2.61
CA THR A 30 6.20 4.21 -2.62
C THR A 30 5.70 5.64 -2.52
N ILE A 31 6.31 6.41 -1.63
CA ILE A 31 5.94 7.80 -1.36
C ILE A 31 7.18 8.69 -1.49
N PRO A 32 7.11 9.83 -2.19
CA PRO A 32 8.23 10.76 -2.29
C PRO A 32 8.70 11.21 -0.91
N ASN A 33 10.01 11.36 -0.72
CA ASN A 33 10.60 11.84 0.53
C ASN A 33 10.16 13.28 0.87
N ASP A 34 9.76 14.05 -0.14
CA ASP A 34 9.19 15.38 0.03
C ASP A 34 7.84 15.33 0.76
N LEU A 35 6.99 14.36 0.41
CA LEU A 35 5.64 14.21 0.97
C LEU A 35 5.61 13.32 2.22
N ILE A 36 6.55 12.38 2.38
CA ILE A 36 6.56 11.45 3.53
C ILE A 36 6.69 12.20 4.86
N GLY A 37 7.41 13.32 4.88
CA GLY A 37 7.54 14.16 6.08
C GLY A 37 6.18 14.67 6.58
N CYS A 38 5.30 15.06 5.65
CA CYS A 38 3.95 15.51 5.95
C CYS A 38 3.03 14.36 6.41
N ILE A 39 3.23 13.15 5.88
CA ILE A 39 2.54 11.93 6.34
C ILE A 39 2.93 11.55 7.76
N ILE A 40 4.22 11.61 8.07
CA ILE A 40 4.76 11.32 9.41
C ILE A 40 4.30 12.39 10.41
N GLY A 41 4.33 13.65 9.99
CA GLY A 41 3.99 14.80 10.81
C GLY A 41 5.04 15.09 11.88
N ARG A 42 4.85 16.18 12.63
CA ARG A 42 5.77 16.57 13.71
C ARG A 42 5.88 15.44 14.75
N GLN A 43 7.11 14.99 15.01
CA GLN A 43 7.41 13.92 15.96
C GLN A 43 6.76 12.55 15.65
N GLY A 44 6.29 12.33 14.41
CA GLY A 44 5.58 11.11 14.06
C GLY A 44 4.12 11.05 14.55
N ALA A 45 3.57 12.15 15.05
CA ALA A 45 2.20 12.19 15.58
C ALA A 45 1.16 11.77 14.53
N LYS A 46 1.36 12.17 13.26
CA LYS A 46 0.37 11.95 12.20
C LYS A 46 0.35 10.50 11.72
N ILE A 47 1.51 9.92 11.46
CA ILE A 47 1.58 8.50 11.12
C ILE A 47 1.11 7.63 12.28
N ASN A 48 1.35 8.03 13.53
CA ASN A 48 0.87 7.30 14.68
C ASN A 48 -0.66 7.32 14.77
N GLU A 49 -1.28 8.48 14.51
CA GLU A 49 -2.74 8.60 14.37
C GLU A 49 -3.27 7.70 13.24
N ILE A 50 -2.64 7.69 12.07
CA ILE A 50 -3.07 6.83 10.94
C ILE A 50 -2.99 5.34 11.32
N ARG A 51 -1.92 4.92 12.00
CA ARG A 51 -1.78 3.54 12.50
C ARG A 51 -2.87 3.18 13.51
N GLN A 52 -3.22 4.11 14.39
CA GLN A 52 -4.24 3.91 15.41
C GLN A 52 -5.66 3.91 14.83
N MET A 53 -5.95 4.80 13.87
CA MET A 53 -7.24 4.88 13.18
C MET A 53 -7.48 3.66 12.29
N SER A 54 -6.46 3.25 11.52
CA SER A 54 -6.54 2.08 10.65
C SER A 54 -6.49 0.76 11.39
N GLY A 55 -5.82 0.71 12.54
CA GLY A 55 -5.44 -0.54 13.19
C GLY A 55 -4.47 -1.39 12.36
N ALA A 56 -3.84 -0.79 11.33
CA ALA A 56 -2.88 -1.47 10.46
C ALA A 56 -1.45 -1.28 10.97
N GLN A 57 -0.61 -2.26 10.70
CA GLN A 57 0.82 -2.19 10.95
C GLN A 57 1.51 -1.50 9.77
N ILE A 58 1.82 -0.22 9.94
CA ILE A 58 2.57 0.55 8.94
C ILE A 58 4.06 0.50 9.27
N LYS A 59 4.88 0.10 8.30
CA LYS A 59 6.33 0.02 8.34
C LYS A 59 6.91 0.86 7.21
N ILE A 60 7.79 1.79 7.56
CA ILE A 60 8.43 2.67 6.59
C ILE A 60 9.86 2.16 6.39
N ALA A 61 10.21 1.74 5.18
CA ALA A 61 11.54 1.28 4.83
C ALA A 61 12.54 2.45 4.83
N ASN A 62 13.84 2.15 4.88
CA ASN A 62 14.86 3.20 4.77
C ASN A 62 14.85 3.79 3.35
N PRO A 63 15.12 5.10 3.18
CA PRO A 63 15.37 5.65 1.85
C PRO A 63 16.52 4.85 1.22
N VAL A 64 16.30 4.39 -0.02
CA VAL A 64 17.32 3.69 -0.79
C VAL A 64 18.31 4.74 -1.32
N GLU A 65 19.61 4.48 -1.24
CA GLU A 65 20.63 5.41 -1.75
C GLU A 65 20.39 5.68 -3.25
N GLY A 66 20.07 6.93 -3.59
CA GLY A 66 19.70 7.35 -4.95
C GLY A 66 18.20 7.37 -5.26
N SER A 67 17.33 6.96 -4.32
CA SER A 67 15.89 7.07 -4.48
C SER A 67 15.35 8.34 -3.82
N SER A 68 14.51 9.07 -4.55
CA SER A 68 13.72 10.18 -3.99
C SER A 68 12.45 9.69 -3.30
N ASP A 69 12.23 8.38 -3.26
CA ASP A 69 11.02 7.75 -2.75
C ASP A 69 11.32 6.87 -1.54
N ARG A 70 10.27 6.61 -0.76
CA ARG A 70 10.31 5.83 0.46
C ARG A 70 9.22 4.77 0.39
N GLN A 71 9.62 3.52 0.54
CA GLN A 71 8.70 2.39 0.53
C GLN A 71 8.00 2.30 1.89
N VAL A 72 6.68 2.18 1.85
CA VAL A 72 5.79 2.03 3.00
C VAL A 72 5.03 0.74 2.83
N THR A 73 5.22 -0.17 3.77
CA THR A 73 4.52 -1.45 3.84
C THR A 73 3.44 -1.37 4.92
N ILE A 74 2.22 -1.70 4.55
CA ILE A 74 1.04 -1.71 5.41
C ILE A 74 0.58 -3.16 5.54
N THR A 75 0.62 -3.71 6.74
CA THR A 75 0.22 -5.10 7.00
C THR A 75 -0.94 -5.12 7.98
N GLY A 76 -1.97 -5.92 7.72
CA GLY A 76 -3.13 -5.98 8.62
C GLY A 76 -4.35 -6.62 7.99
N SER A 77 -5.53 -6.34 8.55
CA SER A 77 -6.78 -6.75 7.91
C SER A 77 -6.99 -5.97 6.60
N PRO A 78 -7.67 -6.53 5.59
CA PRO A 78 -7.95 -5.80 4.35
C PRO A 78 -8.68 -4.47 4.61
N ALA A 79 -9.60 -4.43 5.58
CA ALA A 79 -10.27 -3.19 5.99
C ALA A 79 -9.28 -2.16 6.59
N SER A 80 -8.36 -2.62 7.45
CA SER A 80 -7.32 -1.77 8.04
C SER A 80 -6.36 -1.23 6.98
N ILE A 81 -5.95 -2.08 6.03
CA ILE A 81 -5.05 -1.70 4.94
C ILE A 81 -5.71 -0.64 4.06
N SER A 82 -6.93 -0.89 3.58
CA SER A 82 -7.64 0.09 2.74
C SER A 82 -7.83 1.42 3.45
N LEU A 83 -8.11 1.42 4.76
CA LEU A 83 -8.23 2.65 5.53
C LEU A 83 -6.89 3.38 5.69
N ALA A 84 -5.81 2.65 6.01
CA ALA A 84 -4.48 3.24 6.13
C ALA A 84 -4.01 3.85 4.80
N GLU A 85 -4.18 3.11 3.70
CA GLU A 85 -3.85 3.54 2.34
C GLU A 85 -4.65 4.79 1.96
N TYR A 86 -5.97 4.80 2.22
CA TYR A 86 -6.80 5.97 1.99
C TYR A 86 -6.34 7.18 2.79
N LEU A 87 -6.03 7.02 4.08
CA LEU A 87 -5.57 8.12 4.93
C LEU A 87 -4.22 8.67 4.47
N ILE A 88 -3.30 7.80 4.05
CA ILE A 88 -2.02 8.19 3.49
C ILE A 88 -2.23 8.94 2.17
N ASN A 89 -2.97 8.35 1.22
CA ASN A 89 -3.27 8.98 -0.07
C ASN A 89 -3.99 10.32 0.10
N ALA A 90 -4.98 10.42 1.00
CA ALA A 90 -5.67 11.68 1.27
C ALA A 90 -4.71 12.78 1.76
N ARG A 91 -3.68 12.41 2.52
CA ARG A 91 -2.66 13.36 2.99
C ARG A 91 -1.67 13.72 1.88
N LEU A 92 -1.25 12.75 1.07
CA LEU A 92 -0.43 13.00 -0.12
C LEU A 92 -1.15 13.92 -1.09
N SER A 93 -2.43 13.65 -1.36
CA SER A 93 -3.28 14.48 -2.20
C SER A 93 -3.51 15.86 -1.58
N SER A 94 -3.68 15.98 -0.27
CA SER A 94 -3.87 17.29 0.37
C SER A 94 -2.66 18.22 0.17
N GLU A 95 -1.44 17.69 0.17
CA GLU A 95 -0.22 18.46 -0.11
C GLU A 95 -0.02 18.64 -1.62
N ALA A 96 -0.24 17.59 -2.42
CA ALA A 96 -0.13 17.65 -3.88
C ALA A 96 -1.15 18.58 -4.55
N THR A 97 -2.31 18.80 -3.93
CA THR A 97 -3.39 19.66 -4.45
C THR A 97 -3.19 21.14 -4.09
N GLY A 98 -2.10 21.50 -3.39
CA GLY A 98 -1.72 22.90 -3.16
C GLY A 98 -1.31 23.69 -4.41
N LEU A 99 -1.34 23.07 -5.61
CA LEU A 99 -0.86 23.67 -6.87
C LEU A 99 -1.97 24.09 -7.86
N ALA A 100 -3.24 24.08 -7.48
CA ALA A 100 -4.35 24.54 -8.35
C ALA A 100 -5.24 25.60 -7.68
N THR A 101 -4.67 26.77 -7.37
CA THR A 101 -5.43 28.01 -7.22
C THR A 101 -4.62 29.18 -7.77
N ASN A 102 -4.59 29.31 -9.10
CA ASN A 102 -4.42 30.61 -9.76
C ASN A 102 -5.73 30.93 -10.49
#